data_AF-A0AAV2H2K9-F1
#
_entry.id   AF-A0AAV2H2K9-F1
#
_cell.length_a   1.000
_cell.length_b   1.000
_cell.length_c   1.000
_cell.angle_alpha   90.00
_cell.angle_beta   90.00
_cell.angle_gamma   90.00
#
_symmetry.space_group_name_H-M   'P 1'
#
loop_
_entity.id
_entity.type
_entity.pdbx_description
1 polymer ?
#
loop_
_entity_poly.entity_id
_entity_poly.type
_entity_poly.pdbx_seq_one_letter_code
_entity_poly.pdbx_strand_id
1 'polypeptide(L)'
;MYDDISKEELIKLFPEMEKGGRLRPKGCVPRQRLAVIFPYKNRYSHLHIILNNLLPFLTRQQADVTFFVIEQSPTSTFNKGAVMNIGFLEAEKMARFDCFIFHDVDLIPLNDSNLYRCGPQPRHFAVAMNKFNYKPPYVDFFGGVVGMSREQYRTVNGNSNLYVGWGGEDDDIFLRLRRKGFPVARYDLKTAKYDMIKHTRDEGYADNPYKEIFLKSAAKRQDIEGLNTVKYKVNKVTFDHLYTWITVSINNVEVLG
;
A
#
# COMPACT_ATOMS: atom_id res chain seq x y z
N MET A 1 19.90 3.44 -11.60
CA MET A 1 19.55 2.01 -11.42
C MET A 1 19.73 1.76 -9.95
N TYR A 2 18.75 1.18 -9.28
CA TYR A 2 18.89 0.87 -7.86
C TYR A 2 19.63 -0.46 -7.76
N ASP A 3 20.63 -0.51 -6.88
CA ASP A 3 21.40 -1.73 -6.67
C ASP A 3 20.57 -2.73 -5.88
N ASP A 4 20.62 -4.00 -6.30
CA ASP A 4 20.04 -5.10 -5.54
C ASP A 4 20.75 -5.19 -4.18
N ILE A 5 19.98 -5.52 -3.15
CA ILE A 5 20.49 -5.70 -1.79
C ILE A 5 19.82 -6.91 -1.16
N SER A 6 20.61 -7.76 -0.51
CA SER A 6 20.08 -8.93 0.18
C SER A 6 19.38 -8.53 1.48
N LYS A 7 18.51 -9.42 1.94
CA LYS A 7 17.82 -9.27 3.22
C LYS A 7 18.83 -9.25 4.38
N GLU A 8 19.84 -10.11 4.32
CA GLU A 8 20.87 -10.25 5.34
C GLU A 8 21.74 -8.98 5.45
N GLU A 9 22.04 -8.34 4.32
CA GLU A 9 22.72 -7.04 4.29
C GLU A 9 21.86 -5.94 4.90
N LEU A 10 20.56 -5.87 4.56
CA LEU A 10 19.64 -4.90 5.16
C LEU A 10 19.53 -5.04 6.67
N ILE A 11 19.44 -6.27 7.19
CA ILE A 11 19.41 -6.52 8.63
C ILE A 11 20.68 -5.98 9.31
N LYS A 12 21.84 -6.10 8.66
CA LYS A 12 23.10 -5.55 9.20
C LYS A 12 23.15 -4.02 9.11
N LEU A 13 22.58 -3.43 8.06
CA LEU A 13 22.54 -1.98 7.88
C LEU A 13 21.58 -1.27 8.83
N PHE A 14 20.50 -1.95 9.23
CA PHE A 14 19.43 -1.39 10.07
C PHE A 14 19.21 -2.20 11.35
N PRO A 15 20.22 -2.32 12.25
CA PRO A 15 20.11 -3.12 13.46
C PRO A 15 19.13 -2.55 14.50
N GLU A 16 18.66 -1.31 14.31
CA GLU A 16 17.64 -0.67 15.14
C GLU A 16 16.22 -1.18 14.90
N MET A 17 16.00 -1.94 13.84
CA MET A 17 14.71 -2.56 13.55
C MET A 17 14.32 -3.54 14.66
N GLU A 18 13.05 -3.50 15.06
CA GLU A 18 12.50 -4.45 16.01
C GLU A 18 11.86 -5.62 15.24
N LYS A 19 11.89 -6.81 15.85
CA LYS A 19 11.22 -8.00 15.30
C LYS A 19 9.75 -7.71 14.99
N GLY A 20 9.28 -8.19 13.85
CA GLY A 20 8.00 -7.82 13.26
C GLY A 20 8.10 -6.64 12.28
N GLY A 21 9.30 -6.09 12.06
CA GLY A 21 9.54 -5.03 11.09
C GLY A 21 9.12 -3.66 11.57
N ARG A 22 9.40 -3.34 12.84
CA ARG A 22 9.06 -2.03 13.40
C ARG A 22 10.29 -1.15 13.54
N LEU A 23 10.19 0.08 13.04
CA LEU A 23 11.14 1.17 13.27
C LEU A 23 10.47 2.22 14.14
N ARG A 24 11.15 2.72 15.17
CA ARG A 24 10.66 3.86 15.98
C ARG A 24 11.80 4.73 16.49
N PRO A 25 11.57 6.05 16.66
CA PRO A 25 12.57 6.93 17.26
C PRO A 25 12.79 6.58 18.74
N LYS A 26 14.05 6.62 19.19
CA LYS A 26 14.42 6.39 20.60
C LYS A 26 14.32 7.65 21.48
N GLY A 27 14.40 8.84 20.87
CA GLY A 27 14.52 10.12 21.59
C GLY A 27 13.23 10.95 21.68
N CYS A 28 12.11 10.48 21.15
CA CYS A 28 10.83 11.20 21.19
C CYS A 28 9.64 10.26 21.14
N VAL A 29 8.46 10.79 21.49
CA VAL A 29 7.19 10.08 21.33
C VAL A 29 6.58 10.46 19.97
N PRO A 30 6.37 9.50 19.06
CA PRO A 30 5.77 9.75 17.75
C PRO A 30 4.30 10.18 17.90
N ARG A 31 3.84 11.10 17.04
CA ARG A 31 2.44 11.56 17.04
C ARG A 31 1.46 10.54 16.45
N GLN A 32 1.96 9.63 15.61
CA GLN A 32 1.18 8.63 14.88
C GLN A 32 1.96 7.34 14.79
N ARG A 33 1.27 6.21 14.90
CA ARG A 33 1.78 4.89 14.52
C ARG A 33 1.33 4.57 13.10
N LEU A 34 2.30 4.24 12.25
CA LEU A 34 2.09 3.96 10.83
C LEU A 34 2.11 2.44 10.58
N ALA A 35 1.11 1.94 9.88
CA ALA A 35 1.17 0.63 9.22
C ALA A 35 1.45 0.85 7.73
N VAL A 36 2.64 0.47 7.27
CA VAL A 36 2.96 0.46 5.83
C VAL A 36 2.63 -0.92 5.29
N ILE A 37 1.67 -0.98 4.38
CA ILE A 37 1.16 -2.21 3.76
C ILE A 37 1.67 -2.28 2.33
N PHE A 38 2.50 -3.28 2.06
CA PHE A 38 2.93 -3.65 0.71
C PHE A 38 2.03 -4.78 0.19
N PRO A 39 1.08 -4.49 -0.72
CA PRO A 39 0.42 -5.56 -1.49
C PRO A 39 1.46 -6.19 -2.41
N TYR A 40 1.66 -7.50 -2.28
CA TYR A 40 2.86 -8.14 -2.82
C TYR A 40 2.56 -9.42 -3.62
N LYS A 41 3.27 -9.57 -4.74
CA LYS A 41 3.35 -10.81 -5.53
C LYS A 41 4.65 -10.84 -6.33
N ASN A 42 5.54 -11.81 -6.05
CA ASN A 42 6.76 -12.11 -6.83
C ASN A 42 7.71 -10.93 -7.11
N ARG A 43 7.94 -10.04 -6.14
CA ARG A 43 8.79 -8.82 -6.30
C ARG A 43 9.90 -8.72 -5.24
N TYR A 44 10.63 -9.83 -5.02
CA TYR A 44 11.52 -9.94 -3.86
C TYR A 44 12.66 -8.92 -3.89
N SER A 45 13.32 -8.73 -5.04
CA SER A 45 14.37 -7.72 -5.19
C SER A 45 13.83 -6.31 -4.93
N HIS A 46 12.68 -5.96 -5.52
CA HIS A 46 12.07 -4.65 -5.35
C HIS A 46 11.74 -4.36 -3.87
N LEU A 47 11.25 -5.34 -3.12
CA LEU A 47 10.94 -5.19 -1.70
C LEU A 47 12.19 -4.77 -0.90
N HIS A 48 13.34 -5.37 -1.16
CA HIS A 48 14.57 -5.03 -0.45
C HIS A 48 15.13 -3.69 -0.93
N ILE A 49 15.06 -3.39 -2.23
CA ILE A 49 15.40 -2.06 -2.75
C ILE A 49 14.54 -0.97 -2.08
N ILE A 50 13.22 -1.14 -2.01
CA ILE A 50 12.35 -0.12 -1.41
C ILE A 50 12.62 0.02 0.09
N LEU A 51 12.85 -1.06 0.83
CA LEU A 51 13.18 -0.99 2.25
C LEU A 51 14.52 -0.27 2.48
N ASN A 52 15.53 -0.52 1.64
CA ASN A 52 16.82 0.18 1.70
C ASN A 52 16.67 1.71 1.58
N ASN A 53 15.68 2.16 0.81
CA ASN A 53 15.41 3.58 0.60
C ASN A 53 14.45 4.16 1.65
N LEU A 54 13.41 3.41 2.04
CA LEU A 54 12.40 3.86 2.99
C LEU A 54 12.91 3.91 4.43
N LEU A 55 13.79 3.00 4.85
CA LEU A 55 14.26 2.97 6.24
C LEU A 55 15.01 4.26 6.62
N PRO A 56 16.03 4.72 5.86
CA PRO A 56 16.67 6.01 6.12
C PRO A 56 15.68 7.20 6.03
N PHE A 57 14.77 7.17 5.06
CA PHE A 57 13.75 8.20 4.86
C PHE A 57 12.83 8.34 6.07
N LEU A 58 12.31 7.21 6.59
CA LEU A 58 11.42 7.17 7.75
C LEU A 58 12.16 7.47 9.06
N THR A 59 13.44 7.08 9.17
CA THR A 59 14.31 7.48 10.30
C THR A 59 14.46 9.00 10.36
N ARG A 60 14.74 9.67 9.23
CA ARG A 60 14.84 11.14 9.18
C ARG A 60 13.51 11.83 9.50
N GLN A 61 12.38 11.19 9.19
CA GLN A 61 11.04 11.68 9.56
C GLN A 61 10.63 11.37 11.00
N GLN A 62 11.48 10.67 11.77
CA GLN A 62 11.20 10.20 13.13
C GLN A 62 9.89 9.41 13.23
N ALA A 63 9.65 8.54 12.25
CA ALA A 63 8.42 7.75 12.17
C ALA A 63 8.43 6.55 13.13
N ASP A 64 7.27 6.24 13.73
CA ASP A 64 6.98 4.93 14.33
C ASP A 64 6.14 4.15 13.34
N VAL A 65 6.80 3.20 12.67
CA VAL A 65 6.27 2.49 11.52
C VAL A 65 6.45 0.99 11.69
N THR A 66 5.46 0.22 11.26
CA THR A 66 5.56 -1.23 11.11
C THR A 66 5.27 -1.61 9.66
N PHE A 67 6.13 -2.43 9.06
CA PHE A 67 5.99 -2.88 7.68
C PHE A 67 5.28 -4.23 7.60
N PHE A 68 4.26 -4.29 6.75
CA PHE A 68 3.48 -5.49 6.47
C PHE A 68 3.60 -5.85 4.99
N VAL A 69 4.11 -7.03 4.71
CA VAL A 69 4.14 -7.59 3.35
C VAL A 69 2.99 -8.57 3.24
N ILE A 70 2.00 -8.26 2.41
CA ILE A 70 0.82 -9.11 2.21
C ILE A 70 0.94 -9.80 0.88
N GLU A 71 1.39 -11.05 0.91
CA GLU A 71 1.65 -11.85 -0.27
C GLU A 71 0.41 -12.67 -0.65
N GLN A 72 -0.12 -12.42 -1.84
CA GLN A 72 -1.15 -13.28 -2.41
C GLN A 72 -0.50 -14.53 -3.03
N SER A 73 -1.05 -15.70 -2.71
CA SER A 73 -0.57 -16.98 -3.23
C SER A 73 -0.44 -16.96 -4.77
N PRO A 74 0.69 -17.43 -5.34
CA PRO A 74 1.02 -17.27 -6.76
C PRO A 74 -0.01 -17.82 -7.75
N THR A 75 -0.76 -18.85 -7.35
CA THR A 75 -1.68 -19.60 -8.22
C THR A 75 -2.92 -18.83 -8.67
N SER A 76 -3.16 -17.64 -8.14
CA SER A 76 -4.34 -16.82 -8.45
C SER A 76 -3.96 -15.47 -9.07
N THR A 77 -4.80 -14.95 -9.97
CA THR A 77 -4.65 -13.58 -10.51
C THR A 77 -4.62 -12.57 -9.38
N PHE A 78 -3.69 -11.62 -9.44
CA PHE A 78 -3.49 -10.67 -8.34
C PHE A 78 -4.72 -9.78 -8.15
N ASN A 79 -5.09 -9.53 -6.89
CA ASN A 79 -6.20 -8.70 -6.50
C ASN A 79 -5.72 -7.67 -5.46
N LYS A 80 -5.15 -6.57 -5.97
CA LYS A 80 -4.48 -5.54 -5.16
C LYS A 80 -5.42 -4.96 -4.10
N GLY A 81 -6.67 -4.64 -4.48
CA GLY A 81 -7.66 -4.09 -3.55
C GLY A 81 -7.99 -5.03 -2.39
N ALA A 82 -8.24 -6.31 -2.66
CA ALA A 82 -8.48 -7.30 -1.63
C ALA A 82 -7.25 -7.51 -0.73
N VAL A 83 -6.05 -7.57 -1.31
CA VAL A 83 -4.79 -7.70 -0.56
C VAL A 83 -4.56 -6.52 0.38
N MET A 84 -4.88 -5.29 -0.04
CA MET A 84 -4.83 -4.10 0.82
C MET A 84 -5.84 -4.18 1.98
N ASN A 85 -7.08 -4.62 1.71
CA ASN A 85 -8.09 -4.85 2.75
C ASN A 85 -7.59 -5.87 3.79
N ILE A 86 -7.01 -6.98 3.33
CA ILE A 86 -6.43 -8.02 4.19
C ILE A 86 -5.30 -7.43 5.03
N GLY A 87 -4.40 -6.64 4.43
CA GLY A 87 -3.31 -5.99 5.15
C GLY A 87 -3.80 -5.07 6.27
N PHE A 88 -4.86 -4.30 6.02
CA PHE A 88 -5.49 -3.48 7.04
C PHE A 88 -6.02 -4.33 8.20
N LEU A 89 -6.77 -5.40 7.90
CA LEU A 89 -7.36 -6.28 8.90
C LEU A 89 -6.32 -7.03 9.73
N GLU A 90 -5.25 -7.54 9.10
CA GLU A 90 -4.20 -8.25 9.81
C GLU A 90 -3.33 -7.33 10.67
N ALA A 91 -3.01 -6.12 10.19
CA ALA A 91 -2.29 -5.13 10.98
C ALA A 91 -3.08 -4.74 12.24
N GLU A 92 -4.39 -4.54 12.12
CA GLU A 92 -5.29 -4.21 13.24
C GLU A 92 -5.34 -5.29 14.33
N LYS A 93 -5.04 -6.56 14.01
CA LYS A 93 -4.95 -7.64 15.00
C LYS A 93 -3.68 -7.55 15.85
N MET A 94 -2.64 -6.90 15.35
CA MET A 94 -1.31 -6.88 15.98
C MET A 94 -1.09 -5.64 16.84
N ALA A 95 -1.57 -4.49 16.38
CA ALA A 95 -1.49 -3.25 17.15
C ALA A 95 -2.54 -2.24 16.67
N ARG A 96 -2.75 -1.20 17.49
CA ARG A 96 -3.49 -0.01 17.07
C ARG A 96 -2.57 0.90 16.26
N PHE A 97 -2.94 1.12 15.00
CA PHE A 97 -2.30 2.08 14.10
C PHE A 97 -3.22 3.29 13.86
N ASP A 98 -2.62 4.45 13.69
CA ASP A 98 -3.35 5.70 13.43
C ASP A 98 -3.47 5.96 11.92
N CYS A 99 -2.45 5.53 11.18
CA CYS A 99 -2.30 5.78 9.75
C CYS A 99 -1.92 4.50 9.01
N PHE A 100 -2.64 4.21 7.94
CA PHE A 100 -2.38 3.10 7.03
C PHE A 100 -1.87 3.67 5.71
N ILE A 101 -0.66 3.29 5.34
CA ILE A 101 -0.03 3.70 4.09
C ILE A 101 0.04 2.47 3.19
N PHE A 102 -0.74 2.50 2.11
CA PHE A 102 -0.74 1.47 1.10
C PHE A 102 0.28 1.85 0.03
N HIS A 103 1.24 0.97 -0.20
CA HIS A 103 2.46 1.33 -0.88
C HIS A 103 2.83 0.30 -1.95
N ASP A 104 2.80 0.69 -3.21
CA ASP A 104 3.33 -0.16 -4.29
C ASP A 104 4.84 -0.37 -4.08
N VAL A 105 5.30 -1.62 -4.18
CA VAL A 105 6.65 -2.03 -3.78
C VAL A 105 7.77 -1.46 -4.66
N ASP A 106 7.42 -0.85 -5.79
CA ASP A 106 8.35 -0.28 -6.78
C ASP A 106 8.42 1.25 -6.78
N LEU A 107 7.82 1.94 -5.81
CA LEU A 107 7.79 3.41 -5.79
C LEU A 107 8.67 4.01 -4.69
N ILE A 108 9.78 4.66 -5.06
CA ILE A 108 10.72 5.25 -4.11
C ILE A 108 10.46 6.76 -3.98
N PRO A 109 10.18 7.28 -2.77
CA PRO A 109 10.05 8.72 -2.56
C PRO A 109 11.38 9.43 -2.73
N LEU A 110 11.40 10.57 -3.43
CA LEU A 110 12.62 11.31 -3.75
C LEU A 110 12.86 12.55 -2.89
N ASN A 111 11.96 12.86 -1.97
CA ASN A 111 12.05 14.07 -1.15
C ASN A 111 11.54 13.82 0.27
N ASP A 112 12.41 13.99 1.25
CA ASP A 112 12.12 13.79 2.69
C ASP A 112 10.98 14.69 3.21
N SER A 113 10.67 15.79 2.51
CA SER A 113 9.54 16.67 2.85
C SER A 113 8.18 16.04 2.53
N ASN A 114 8.15 14.94 1.79
CA ASN A 114 6.95 14.12 1.59
C ASN A 114 6.66 13.29 2.83
N LEU A 115 6.17 13.93 3.89
CA LEU A 115 6.02 13.29 5.20
C LEU A 115 5.01 12.16 5.15
N TYR A 116 5.43 10.93 5.48
CA TYR A 116 4.56 9.76 5.58
C TYR A 116 3.69 9.86 6.84
N ARG A 117 2.58 10.57 6.73
CA ARG A 117 1.64 10.84 7.82
C ARG A 117 0.23 10.98 7.27
N CYS A 118 -0.75 10.54 8.04
CA CYS A 118 -2.15 10.74 7.71
C CYS A 118 -2.64 12.06 8.31
N GLY A 119 -3.59 12.71 7.64
CA GLY A 119 -4.24 13.92 8.14
C GLY A 119 -5.76 13.77 8.20
N PRO A 120 -6.48 14.88 8.43
CA PRO A 120 -7.94 14.92 8.38
C PRO A 120 -8.50 14.47 7.03
N GLN A 121 -7.69 14.57 5.97
CA GLN A 121 -7.99 14.11 4.63
C GLN A 121 -7.08 12.96 4.19
N PRO A 122 -7.57 12.02 3.36
CA PRO A 122 -6.75 11.01 2.70
C PRO A 122 -5.60 11.67 1.95
N ARG A 123 -4.43 11.05 2.02
CA ARG A 123 -3.20 11.57 1.41
C ARG A 123 -2.86 10.77 0.18
N HIS A 124 -2.59 11.44 -0.92
CA HIS A 124 -1.90 10.85 -2.07
C HIS A 124 -0.45 11.32 -2.06
N PHE A 125 0.48 10.40 -1.82
CA PHE A 125 1.89 10.71 -1.72
C PHE A 125 2.57 10.68 -3.09
N ALA A 126 2.26 9.68 -3.93
CA ALA A 126 2.89 9.45 -5.23
C ALA A 126 2.30 10.27 -6.39
N VAL A 127 2.28 11.60 -6.27
CA VAL A 127 1.65 12.49 -7.25
C VAL A 127 2.47 12.61 -8.55
N ALA A 128 3.79 12.69 -8.44
CA ALA A 128 4.69 12.97 -9.55
C ALA A 128 5.70 11.82 -9.72
N MET A 129 5.39 10.85 -10.59
CA MET A 129 6.26 9.70 -10.85
C MET A 129 7.09 9.88 -12.12
N ASN A 130 8.33 9.40 -12.12
CA ASN A 130 9.23 9.39 -13.29
C ASN A 130 8.58 8.79 -14.56
N LYS A 131 7.81 7.70 -14.43
CA LYS A 131 7.09 7.01 -15.52
C LYS A 131 6.09 7.90 -16.25
N PHE A 132 5.58 8.93 -15.56
CA PHE A 132 4.65 9.91 -16.11
C PHE A 132 5.30 11.29 -16.26
N ASN A 133 6.62 11.34 -16.44
CA ASN A 133 7.40 12.58 -16.57
C ASN A 133 7.17 13.55 -15.40
N TYR A 134 7.05 13.01 -14.19
CA TYR A 134 6.80 13.76 -12.95
C TYR A 134 5.52 14.62 -12.98
N LYS A 135 4.50 14.17 -13.71
CA LYS A 135 3.16 14.75 -13.73
C LYS A 135 2.12 13.66 -13.44
N PRO A 136 1.00 14.00 -12.78
CA PRO A 136 -0.08 13.03 -12.61
C PRO A 136 -0.66 12.68 -13.99
N PRO A 137 -1.00 11.41 -14.25
CA PRO A 137 -1.55 11.00 -15.54
C PRO A 137 -2.93 11.63 -15.80
N TYR A 138 -3.70 11.90 -14.74
CA TYR A 138 -4.97 12.64 -14.76
C TYR A 138 -5.27 13.22 -13.36
N VAL A 139 -6.20 14.17 -13.27
CA VAL A 139 -6.48 14.95 -12.05
C VAL A 139 -6.91 14.07 -10.86
N ASP A 140 -7.74 13.07 -11.13
CA ASP A 140 -8.33 12.20 -10.12
C ASP A 140 -7.46 10.98 -9.76
N PHE A 141 -6.24 10.89 -10.31
CA PHE A 141 -5.33 9.78 -10.05
C PHE A 141 -4.99 9.64 -8.56
N PHE A 142 -5.15 8.43 -8.02
CA PHE A 142 -4.95 8.08 -6.61
C PHE A 142 -4.27 6.71 -6.44
N GLY A 143 -3.35 6.36 -7.34
CA GLY A 143 -2.59 5.12 -7.29
C GLY A 143 -1.19 5.26 -6.69
N GLY A 144 -0.46 4.15 -6.63
CA GLY A 144 0.93 4.13 -6.19
C GLY A 144 1.10 4.09 -4.67
N VAL A 145 1.19 5.26 -4.04
CA VAL A 145 1.36 5.38 -2.58
C VAL A 145 0.33 6.34 -2.00
N VAL A 146 -0.55 5.80 -1.16
CA VAL A 146 -1.67 6.51 -0.56
C VAL A 146 -1.77 6.25 0.94
N GLY A 147 -2.26 7.22 1.70
CA GLY A 147 -2.40 7.17 3.15
C GLY A 147 -3.80 7.50 3.60
N MET A 148 -4.37 6.68 4.46
CA MET A 148 -5.66 6.91 5.09
C MET A 148 -5.56 6.64 6.59
N SER A 149 -6.23 7.47 7.40
CA SER A 149 -6.40 7.15 8.80
C SER A 149 -7.22 5.87 8.95
N ARG A 150 -7.09 5.23 10.12
CA ARG A 150 -7.92 4.08 10.50
C ARG A 150 -9.41 4.31 10.27
N GLU A 151 -9.89 5.49 10.63
CA GLU A 151 -11.30 5.88 10.52
C GLU A 151 -11.72 6.14 9.07
N GLN A 152 -10.90 6.84 8.28
CA GLN A 152 -11.17 7.06 6.86
C GLN A 152 -11.32 5.73 6.12
N TYR A 153 -10.37 4.80 6.31
CA TYR A 153 -10.38 3.51 5.62
C TYR A 153 -11.60 2.66 5.98
N ARG A 154 -11.99 2.64 7.27
CA ARG A 154 -13.22 1.96 7.71
C ARG A 154 -14.48 2.63 7.16
N THR A 155 -14.55 3.95 7.20
CA THR A 155 -15.73 4.73 6.75
C THR A 155 -16.02 4.54 5.27
N VAL A 156 -14.98 4.38 4.44
CA VAL A 156 -15.15 4.12 3.00
C VAL A 156 -15.39 2.65 2.67
N ASN A 157 -15.42 1.77 3.68
CA ASN A 157 -15.46 0.32 3.54
C ASN A 157 -14.27 -0.24 2.75
N GLY A 158 -13.07 0.33 2.95
CA GLY A 158 -11.85 -0.07 2.26
C GLY A 158 -11.94 -0.09 0.73
N ASN A 159 -11.04 -0.85 0.11
CA ASN A 159 -10.99 -1.06 -1.33
C ASN A 159 -12.10 -2.02 -1.80
N SER A 160 -12.47 -1.94 -3.09
CA SER A 160 -13.30 -2.96 -3.75
C SER A 160 -12.54 -4.28 -3.84
N ASN A 161 -13.21 -5.40 -3.56
CA ASN A 161 -12.62 -6.73 -3.72
C ASN A 161 -12.75 -7.23 -5.16
N LEU A 162 -13.54 -6.58 -6.02
CA LEU A 162 -13.89 -7.12 -7.34
C LEU A 162 -12.81 -6.95 -8.41
N TYR A 163 -11.76 -6.18 -8.14
CA TYR A 163 -10.70 -5.90 -9.11
C TYR A 163 -9.66 -7.02 -9.15
N VAL A 164 -10.05 -8.13 -9.77
CA VAL A 164 -9.15 -9.25 -10.10
C VAL A 164 -8.40 -8.91 -11.40
N GLY A 165 -7.08 -8.78 -11.31
CA GLY A 165 -6.24 -8.32 -12.41
C GLY A 165 -5.92 -6.83 -12.32
N TRP A 166 -5.32 -6.29 -13.38
CA TRP A 166 -4.81 -4.93 -13.40
C TRP A 166 -5.88 -3.91 -13.81
N GLY A 167 -5.99 -2.82 -13.02
CA GLY A 167 -6.61 -1.57 -13.41
C GLY A 167 -8.00 -1.32 -12.81
N GLY A 168 -8.23 -0.05 -12.45
CA GLY A 168 -9.50 0.50 -11.97
C GLY A 168 -9.71 0.44 -10.46
N GLU A 169 -8.88 -0.30 -9.71
CA GLU A 169 -8.99 -0.40 -8.25
C GLU A 169 -8.65 0.93 -7.55
N ASP A 170 -7.59 1.60 -8.01
CA ASP A 170 -7.13 2.90 -7.46
C ASP A 170 -8.17 4.01 -7.74
N ASP A 171 -8.88 3.93 -8.87
CA ASP A 171 -9.96 4.86 -9.24
C ASP A 171 -11.24 4.59 -8.43
N ASP A 172 -11.57 3.32 -8.15
CA ASP A 172 -12.74 2.95 -7.33
C ASP A 172 -12.58 3.49 -5.91
N ILE A 173 -11.42 3.29 -5.26
CA ILE A 173 -11.19 3.82 -3.91
C ILE A 173 -11.21 5.36 -3.89
N PHE A 174 -10.74 6.03 -4.95
CA PHE A 174 -10.89 7.48 -5.08
C PHE A 174 -12.38 7.89 -5.10
N LEU A 175 -13.21 7.20 -5.89
CA LEU A 175 -14.66 7.45 -5.93
C LEU A 175 -15.33 7.19 -4.58
N ARG A 176 -14.91 6.15 -3.85
CA ARG A 176 -15.39 5.84 -2.50
C ARG A 176 -15.07 6.96 -1.50
N LEU A 177 -13.85 7.49 -1.53
CA LEU A 177 -13.43 8.63 -0.70
C LEU A 177 -14.26 9.86 -1.02
N ARG A 178 -14.39 10.19 -2.32
CA ARG A 178 -15.21 11.33 -2.78
C ARG A 178 -16.66 11.20 -2.34
N ARG A 179 -17.27 10.02 -2.44
CA ARG A 179 -18.67 9.76 -2.02
C ARG A 179 -18.89 9.96 -0.52
N LYS A 180 -17.89 9.66 0.31
CA LYS A 180 -17.94 9.87 1.77
C LYS A 180 -17.48 11.27 2.20
N GLY A 181 -17.26 12.19 1.25
CA GLY A 181 -16.89 13.57 1.56
C GLY A 181 -15.44 13.74 2.00
N PHE A 182 -14.55 12.83 1.59
CA PHE A 182 -13.12 12.90 1.88
C PHE A 182 -12.35 13.42 0.65
N PRO A 183 -12.15 14.74 0.49
CA PRO A 183 -11.30 15.27 -0.56
C PRO A 183 -9.85 14.82 -0.37
N VAL A 184 -9.18 14.42 -1.45
CA VAL A 184 -7.79 13.96 -1.39
C VAL A 184 -6.84 15.14 -1.22
N ALA A 185 -5.95 15.04 -0.23
CA ALA A 185 -4.85 15.97 -0.04
C ALA A 185 -3.58 15.47 -0.75
N ARG A 186 -2.87 16.39 -1.40
CA ARG A 186 -1.63 16.14 -2.15
C ARG A 186 -0.55 17.13 -1.70
N TYR A 187 0.70 16.70 -1.71
CA TYR A 187 1.83 17.64 -1.68
C TYR A 187 2.00 18.28 -3.06
N ASP A 188 2.75 19.38 -3.14
CA ASP A 188 3.12 19.97 -4.42
C ASP A 188 3.99 19.00 -5.25
N LEU A 189 4.07 19.20 -6.57
CA LEU A 189 4.76 18.29 -7.49
C LEU A 189 6.27 18.16 -7.24
N LYS A 190 6.91 19.14 -6.59
CA LYS A 190 8.34 19.08 -6.25
C LYS A 190 8.55 18.19 -5.02
N THR A 191 7.64 18.25 -4.06
CA THR A 191 7.65 17.42 -2.85
C THR A 191 7.20 16.00 -3.14
N ALA A 192 6.16 15.82 -3.95
CA ALA A 192 5.52 14.53 -4.21
C ALA A 192 6.20 13.68 -5.29
N LYS A 193 7.53 13.81 -5.46
CA LYS A 193 8.28 13.08 -6.49
C LYS A 193 8.59 11.65 -6.08
N TYR A 194 8.40 10.72 -7.02
CA TYR A 194 8.74 9.31 -6.90
C TYR A 194 9.48 8.79 -8.11
N ASP A 195 10.41 7.86 -7.87
CA ASP A 195 10.99 7.03 -8.91
C ASP A 195 10.35 5.64 -8.88
N MET A 196 9.84 5.19 -10.02
CA MET A 196 9.39 3.81 -10.20
C MET A 196 10.59 2.94 -10.60
N ILE A 197 10.87 1.90 -9.82
CA ILE A 197 11.83 0.86 -10.16
C ILE A 197 11.40 0.25 -11.49
N LYS A 198 12.29 0.25 -12.49
CA LYS A 198 11.96 -0.24 -13.83
C LYS A 198 11.71 -1.75 -13.78
N HIS A 199 10.58 -2.18 -14.32
CA HIS A 199 10.26 -3.58 -14.55
C HIS A 199 9.36 -3.73 -15.79
N THR A 200 9.37 -4.91 -16.40
CA THR A 200 8.38 -5.27 -17.42
C THR A 200 7.05 -5.65 -16.75
N ARG A 201 5.96 -5.68 -17.52
CA ARG A 201 4.67 -6.12 -16.98
C ARG A 201 4.78 -7.61 -16.59
N ASP A 202 4.60 -7.94 -15.32
CA ASP A 202 4.76 -9.33 -14.87
C ASP A 202 3.58 -10.20 -15.29
N GLU A 203 3.86 -11.50 -15.42
CA GLU A 203 2.85 -12.54 -15.56
C GLU A 203 1.90 -12.55 -14.35
N GLY A 204 0.59 -12.59 -14.60
CA GLY A 204 -0.44 -12.58 -13.54
C GLY A 204 -1.07 -11.21 -13.24
N TYR A 205 -0.70 -10.17 -13.99
CA TYR A 205 -1.38 -8.85 -14.05
C TYR A 205 -2.15 -8.67 -15.36
N ALA A 206 -2.94 -9.68 -15.75
CA ALA A 206 -3.83 -9.57 -16.90
C ALA A 206 -4.75 -8.35 -16.72
N ASP A 207 -5.07 -7.64 -17.81
CA ASP A 207 -6.02 -6.53 -17.75
C ASP A 207 -7.36 -7.02 -17.21
N ASN A 208 -7.93 -6.30 -16.24
CA ASN A 208 -9.26 -6.62 -15.75
C ASN A 208 -10.29 -6.23 -16.84
N PRO A 209 -10.99 -7.19 -17.46
CA PRO A 209 -11.93 -6.90 -18.55
C PRO A 209 -13.20 -6.20 -18.05
N TYR A 210 -13.48 -6.25 -16.74
CA TYR A 210 -14.68 -5.71 -16.10
C TYR A 210 -14.44 -4.35 -15.42
N LYS A 211 -13.22 -3.79 -15.48
CA LYS A 211 -12.86 -2.55 -14.76
C LYS A 211 -13.83 -1.39 -15.01
N GLU A 212 -14.27 -1.21 -16.25
CA GLU A 212 -15.21 -0.13 -16.62
C GLU A 212 -16.61 -0.35 -16.01
N ILE A 213 -17.07 -1.60 -15.96
CA ILE A 213 -18.36 -1.96 -15.37
C ILE A 213 -18.33 -1.76 -13.85
N PHE A 214 -17.22 -2.16 -13.21
CA PHE A 214 -17.03 -1.97 -11.78
C PHE A 214 -16.92 -0.49 -11.43
N LEU A 215 -16.19 0.32 -12.20
CA LEU A 215 -16.08 1.77 -11.96
C LEU A 215 -17.43 2.48 -12.05
N LYS A 216 -18.24 2.18 -13.09
CA LYS A 216 -19.59 2.74 -13.22
C LYS A 216 -20.52 2.40 -12.06
N SER A 217 -20.26 1.29 -11.36
CA SER A 217 -21.07 0.81 -10.23
C SER A 217 -20.44 1.06 -8.86
N ALA A 218 -19.23 1.64 -8.78
CA ALA A 218 -18.46 1.81 -7.54
C ALA A 218 -19.26 2.46 -6.41
N ALA A 219 -19.94 3.57 -6.70
CA ALA A 219 -20.76 4.30 -5.73
C ALA A 219 -21.92 3.47 -5.16
N LYS A 220 -22.52 2.59 -5.96
CA LYS A 220 -23.63 1.71 -5.54
C LYS A 220 -23.11 0.54 -4.71
N ARG A 221 -21.92 0.03 -5.03
CA ARG A 221 -21.31 -1.15 -4.39
C ARG A 221 -20.58 -0.84 -3.09
N GLN A 222 -20.15 0.40 -2.87
CA GLN A 222 -19.27 0.77 -1.76
C GLN A 222 -19.75 0.26 -0.38
N ASP A 223 -21.03 0.39 -0.05
CA ASP A 223 -21.56 -0.04 1.25
C ASP A 223 -21.98 -1.53 1.26
N ILE A 224 -21.93 -2.20 0.10
CA ILE A 224 -22.31 -3.60 -0.10
C ILE A 224 -21.07 -4.50 -0.03
N GLU A 225 -19.96 -4.09 -0.65
CA GLU A 225 -18.73 -4.86 -0.66
C GLU A 225 -17.47 -4.01 -0.46
N GLY A 226 -16.47 -4.63 0.15
CA GLY A 226 -15.17 -4.04 0.42
C GLY A 226 -14.55 -4.68 1.65
N LEU A 227 -14.07 -3.87 2.59
CA LEU A 227 -13.41 -4.32 3.81
C LEU A 227 -14.26 -5.30 4.63
N ASN A 228 -15.57 -5.06 4.72
CA ASN A 228 -16.50 -5.89 5.48
C ASN A 228 -16.83 -7.25 4.83
N THR A 229 -16.54 -7.42 3.54
CA THR A 229 -16.87 -8.65 2.79
C THR A 229 -15.66 -9.39 2.24
N VAL A 230 -14.43 -8.90 2.48
CA VAL A 230 -13.22 -9.56 1.98
C VAL A 230 -13.10 -10.97 2.57
N LYS A 231 -13.04 -11.98 1.70
CA LYS A 231 -12.88 -13.39 2.08
C LYS A 231 -11.50 -13.88 1.71
N TYR A 232 -10.80 -14.44 2.69
CA TYR A 232 -9.42 -14.88 2.53
C TYR A 232 -9.06 -15.93 3.58
N LYS A 233 -7.99 -16.68 3.30
CA LYS A 233 -7.35 -17.59 4.25
C LYS A 233 -5.91 -17.13 4.49
N VAL A 234 -5.53 -16.96 5.76
CA VAL A 234 -4.13 -16.78 6.14
C VAL A 234 -3.43 -18.14 6.07
N ASN A 235 -2.41 -18.24 5.23
CA ASN A 235 -1.64 -19.48 5.07
C ASN A 235 -0.45 -19.51 6.03
N LYS A 236 0.24 -18.37 6.19
CA LYS A 236 1.42 -18.24 7.04
C LYS A 236 1.61 -16.79 7.49
N VAL A 237 2.06 -16.62 8.74
CA VAL A 237 2.53 -15.34 9.30
C VAL A 237 3.97 -15.53 9.75
N THR A 238 4.87 -14.67 9.29
CA THR A 238 6.29 -14.69 9.66
C THR A 238 6.69 -13.32 10.20
N PHE A 239 7.12 -13.28 11.46
CA PHE A 239 7.65 -12.07 12.10
C PHE A 239 9.15 -12.00 11.87
N ASP A 240 9.54 -11.34 10.78
CA ASP A 240 10.94 -11.13 10.43
C ASP A 240 11.52 -9.88 11.11
N HIS A 241 12.81 -9.62 10.97
CA HIS A 241 13.44 -8.41 11.48
C HIS A 241 13.01 -7.18 10.67
N LEU A 242 12.86 -7.29 9.34
CA LEU A 242 12.56 -6.14 8.48
C LEU A 242 11.05 -5.87 8.28
N TYR A 243 10.21 -6.90 8.41
CA TYR A 243 8.77 -6.83 8.12
C TYR A 243 8.01 -7.98 8.79
N THR A 244 6.70 -7.83 8.91
CA THR A 244 5.79 -8.96 9.11
C THR A 244 5.29 -9.44 7.76
N TRP A 245 5.61 -10.67 7.39
CA TRP A 245 5.21 -11.28 6.11
C TRP A 245 3.99 -12.18 6.31
N ILE A 246 2.92 -11.91 5.58
CA ILE A 246 1.66 -12.62 5.66
C ILE A 246 1.31 -13.16 4.28
N THR A 247 1.35 -14.48 4.13
CA THR A 247 0.93 -15.14 2.90
C THR A 247 -0.54 -15.53 3.01
N VAL A 248 -1.34 -15.17 2.01
CA VAL A 248 -2.79 -15.37 1.99
C VAL A 248 -3.29 -16.01 0.70
N SER A 249 -4.41 -16.71 0.78
CA SER A 249 -5.14 -17.24 -0.36
C SER A 249 -6.47 -16.51 -0.52
N ILE A 250 -6.79 -16.11 -1.75
CA ILE A 250 -8.05 -15.47 -2.14
C ILE A 250 -8.71 -16.36 -3.20
N ASN A 251 -9.96 -16.73 -2.99
CA ASN A 251 -10.74 -17.44 -3.99
C ASN A 251 -11.42 -16.42 -4.92
N ASN A 252 -10.77 -16.07 -6.03
CA ASN A 252 -11.30 -15.08 -6.97
C ASN A 252 -12.62 -15.50 -7.64
N VAL A 253 -12.94 -16.80 -7.69
CA VAL A 253 -14.22 -17.27 -8.22
C VAL A 253 -15.35 -16.90 -7.26
N GLU A 254 -15.13 -17.09 -5.96
CA GLU A 254 -16.08 -16.69 -4.91
C GLU A 254 -16.19 -15.17 -4.78
N VAL A 255 -15.13 -14.43 -5.10
CA VAL A 255 -15.16 -12.96 -5.10
C VAL A 255 -16.05 -12.41 -6.21
N LEU A 256 -16.10 -13.09 -7.37
CA LEU A 256 -16.83 -12.63 -8.56
C LEU A 256 -18.24 -13.24 -8.69
N GLY A 257 -18.56 -14.28 -7.92
CA GLY A 257 -19.86 -14.96 -7.90
C GLY A 257 -20.79 -14.42 -6.82
#